data_AF-A0A0N4XJN6-F1
#
_entry.id   AF-A0A0N4XJN6-F1
#
_cell.length_a   1.000
_cell.length_b   1.000
_cell.length_c   1.000
_cell.angle_alpha   90.00
_cell.angle_beta   90.00
_cell.angle_gamma   90.00
#
_symmetry.space_group_name_H-M   'P 1'
#
loop_
_entity.id
_entity.type
_entity.pdbx_description
1 polymer ?
#
loop_
_entity_poly.entity_id
_entity_poly.type
_entity_poly.pdbx_seq_one_letter_code
_entity_poly.pdbx_strand_id
1 'polypeptide(L)'
;MSIDECKSAGFVPESLKCNLCDELGKFNLEMLMSDCLACCTKDKDDEHEKYPLAYVEVCECNLGRFPQVQAFVRQDMASQWGGRVKIRHVRGVLPQILLKDNSGNTKQTLNIEKWDTDTITAFLNEWIE
;
A
#
# COMPACT_ATOMS: atom_id res chain seq x y z
N MET A 1 11.36 -23.74 18.54
CA MET A 1 12.20 -23.10 19.56
C MET A 1 11.29 -22.48 20.61
N SER A 2 11.67 -22.53 21.88
CA SER A 2 10.94 -21.89 22.99
C SER A 2 11.27 -20.39 23.10
N ILE A 3 10.47 -19.63 23.84
CA ILE A 3 10.67 -18.19 24.04
C ILE A 3 12.02 -17.92 24.71
N ASP A 4 12.41 -18.73 25.69
CA ASP A 4 13.67 -18.58 26.43
C ASP A 4 14.90 -18.90 25.56
N GLU A 5 14.80 -19.90 24.68
CA GLU A 5 15.83 -20.20 23.68
C GLU A 5 15.99 -19.06 22.67
N CYS A 6 14.87 -18.46 22.22
CA CYS A 6 14.90 -17.30 21.35
C CYS A 6 15.57 -16.08 22.00
N LYS A 7 15.22 -15.78 23.26
CA LYS A 7 15.86 -14.71 24.04
C LYS A 7 17.35 -14.95 24.22
N SER A 8 17.75 -16.20 24.46
CA SER A 8 19.15 -16.58 24.61
C SER A 8 19.94 -16.45 23.31
N ALA A 9 19.29 -16.69 22.17
CA ALA A 9 19.84 -16.45 20.84
C ALA A 9 19.84 -14.95 20.44
N GLY A 10 19.36 -14.05 21.30
CA GLY A 10 19.35 -12.61 21.08
C GLY A 10 18.10 -12.07 20.37
N PHE A 11 17.08 -12.91 20.16
CA PHE A 11 15.82 -12.50 19.53
C PHE A 11 14.77 -12.08 20.56
N VAL A 12 13.90 -11.15 20.16
CA VAL A 12 12.73 -10.73 20.94
C VAL A 12 11.46 -11.23 20.22
N PRO A 13 10.92 -12.42 20.56
CA PRO A 13 9.84 -13.05 19.79
C PRO A 13 8.57 -12.19 19.65
N GLU A 14 8.29 -11.35 20.65
CA GLU A 14 7.09 -10.50 20.71
C GLU A 14 7.09 -9.41 19.64
N SER A 15 8.27 -8.95 19.20
CA SER A 15 8.42 -7.89 18.19
C SER A 15 9.08 -8.36 16.90
N LEU A 16 9.59 -9.60 16.86
CA LEU A 16 10.26 -10.15 15.69
C LEU A 16 9.23 -10.66 14.68
N LYS A 17 9.12 -9.97 13.54
CA LYS A 17 8.34 -10.41 12.39
C LYS A 17 9.20 -11.19 11.39
N CYS A 18 8.61 -12.13 10.68
CA CYS A 18 9.36 -13.04 9.82
C CYS A 18 9.93 -12.33 8.58
N ASN A 19 9.29 -11.29 8.08
CA ASN A 19 9.81 -10.45 6.99
C ASN A 19 11.15 -9.76 7.31
N LEU A 20 11.44 -9.46 8.58
CA LEU A 20 12.76 -8.92 8.98
C LEU A 20 13.86 -9.97 8.87
N CYS A 21 13.52 -11.26 8.97
CA CYS A 21 14.51 -12.31 8.78
C CYS A 21 15.06 -12.29 7.35
N ASP A 22 14.23 -12.00 6.34
CA ASP A 22 14.64 -11.90 4.94
C ASP A 22 15.65 -10.76 4.69
N GLU A 23 15.63 -9.72 5.53
CA GLU A 23 16.59 -8.61 5.44
C GLU A 23 17.99 -8.96 5.95
N LEU A 24 18.15 -10.00 6.76
CA LEU A 24 19.45 -10.40 7.33
C LEU A 24 20.49 -10.71 6.24
N GLY A 25 20.06 -11.23 5.09
CA GLY A 25 20.92 -11.49 3.94
C GLY A 25 21.60 -10.23 3.40
N LYS A 26 20.94 -9.06 3.50
CA LYS A 26 21.49 -7.77 3.05
C LYS A 26 22.68 -7.31 3.91
N PHE A 27 22.81 -7.85 5.13
CA PHE A 27 23.85 -7.50 6.09
C PHE A 27 24.85 -8.64 6.33
N ASN A 28 24.85 -9.66 5.47
CA ASN A 28 25.67 -10.87 5.62
C ASN A 28 25.42 -11.63 6.94
N LEU A 29 24.19 -11.56 7.47
CA LEU A 29 23.78 -12.24 8.71
C LEU A 29 22.98 -13.52 8.44
N GLU A 30 23.20 -14.16 7.29
CA GLU A 30 22.48 -15.37 6.84
C GLU A 30 22.58 -16.54 7.85
N MET A 31 23.68 -16.59 8.62
CA MET A 31 23.85 -17.59 9.68
C MET A 31 22.80 -17.50 10.80
N LEU A 32 22.16 -16.35 10.98
CA LEU A 32 21.09 -16.13 11.96
C LEU A 32 19.70 -16.41 11.37
N MET A 33 19.60 -16.71 10.07
CA MET A 33 18.32 -16.88 9.38
C MET A 33 17.50 -18.01 9.98
N SER A 34 18.12 -19.17 10.27
CA SER A 34 17.42 -20.32 10.84
C SER A 34 16.79 -19.99 12.21
N ASP A 35 17.55 -19.31 13.05
CA ASP A 35 17.16 -19.00 14.42
C ASP A 35 16.13 -17.86 14.42
N CYS A 36 16.28 -16.88 13.53
CA CYS A 36 15.31 -15.82 13.29
C CYS A 36 13.96 -16.41 12.86
N LEU A 37 13.96 -17.29 11.85
CA LEU A 37 12.74 -17.95 11.34
C LEU A 37 12.09 -18.86 12.39
N ALA A 38 12.88 -19.45 13.28
CA ALA A 38 12.38 -20.27 14.38
C ALA A 38 11.79 -19.45 15.55
N CYS A 39 12.09 -18.15 15.61
CA CYS A 39 11.68 -17.23 16.68
C CYS A 39 10.67 -16.15 16.26
N CYS A 40 10.54 -15.90 14.97
CA CYS A 40 9.67 -14.86 14.45
C CYS A 40 8.20 -15.25 14.57
N THR A 41 7.37 -14.23 14.76
CA THR A 41 5.94 -14.37 14.56
C THR A 41 5.68 -14.18 13.08
N LYS A 42 5.03 -15.17 12.44
CA LYS A 42 4.56 -15.02 11.06
C LYS A 42 3.84 -13.69 10.95
N ASP A 43 4.27 -12.89 9.99
CA ASP A 43 3.48 -11.77 9.56
C ASP A 43 2.09 -12.29 9.27
N LYS A 44 1.09 -11.70 9.92
CA LYS A 44 -0.12 -11.49 9.17
C LYS A 44 0.38 -10.52 8.11
N ASP A 45 0.59 -11.02 6.90
CA ASP A 45 0.30 -10.16 5.79
C ASP A 45 -1.08 -9.61 6.16
N ASP A 46 -1.16 -8.33 6.49
CA ASP A 46 -2.38 -7.61 6.28
C ASP A 46 -2.50 -7.57 4.74
N GLU A 47 -2.68 -8.74 4.12
CA GLU A 47 -3.19 -8.95 2.78
C GLU A 47 -4.62 -8.45 2.90
N HIS A 48 -4.72 -7.13 2.91
CA HIS A 48 -5.98 -6.45 2.73
C HIS A 48 -6.48 -6.86 1.36
N GLU A 49 -7.79 -7.12 1.30
CA GLU A 49 -8.41 -7.58 0.07
C GLU A 49 -8.19 -6.51 -1.00
N LYS A 50 -7.43 -6.86 -2.04
CA LYS A 50 -7.20 -5.98 -3.17
C LYS A 50 -8.50 -5.73 -3.91
N TYR A 51 -8.60 -4.54 -4.49
CA TYR A 51 -9.78 -4.14 -5.23
C TYR A 51 -9.54 -4.28 -6.74
N PRO A 52 -10.51 -4.82 -7.48
CA PRO A 52 -10.39 -4.98 -8.94
C PRO A 52 -10.37 -3.64 -9.68
N LEU A 53 -10.94 -2.59 -9.06
CA LEU A 53 -11.18 -1.30 -9.70
C LEU A 53 -11.00 -0.14 -8.71
N ALA A 54 -10.53 1.01 -9.19
CA ALA A 54 -10.59 2.26 -8.45
C ALA A 54 -10.87 3.47 -9.33
N TYR A 55 -11.62 4.43 -8.80
CA TYR A 55 -11.81 5.74 -9.42
C TYR A 55 -11.12 6.84 -8.62
N VAL A 56 -10.34 7.66 -9.30
CA VAL A 56 -9.82 8.91 -8.75
C VAL A 56 -10.77 10.02 -9.17
N GLU A 57 -11.59 10.50 -8.24
CA GLU A 57 -12.55 11.56 -8.48
C GLU A 57 -11.94 12.93 -8.15
N VAL A 58 -12.03 13.86 -9.11
CA VAL A 58 -11.50 15.21 -9.00
C VAL A 58 -12.50 16.22 -9.58
N CYS A 59 -12.44 17.48 -9.14
CA CYS A 59 -13.13 18.57 -9.85
C CYS A 59 -12.13 19.46 -10.59
N GLU A 60 -12.29 19.63 -11.91
CA GLU A 60 -11.51 20.62 -12.68
C GLU A 60 -11.59 22.04 -12.08
N CYS A 61 -12.71 22.35 -11.43
CA CYS A 61 -12.94 23.64 -10.79
C CYS A 61 -11.99 23.97 -9.62
N ASN A 62 -11.45 22.95 -8.95
CA ASN A 62 -10.59 23.11 -7.78
C ASN A 62 -9.26 22.35 -7.89
N LEU A 63 -9.04 21.57 -8.96
CA LEU A 63 -7.85 20.72 -9.14
C LEU A 63 -6.54 21.52 -9.07
N GLY A 64 -6.53 22.78 -9.53
CA GLY A 64 -5.37 23.67 -9.41
C GLY A 64 -4.93 23.98 -7.97
N ARG A 65 -5.77 23.70 -6.96
CA ARG A 65 -5.42 23.81 -5.54
C ARG A 65 -4.62 22.61 -5.02
N PHE A 66 -4.56 21.52 -5.81
CA PHE A 66 -3.91 20.27 -5.45
C PHE A 66 -2.85 19.92 -6.51
N PRO A 67 -1.70 20.62 -6.56
CA PRO A 67 -0.73 20.50 -7.65
C PRO A 67 -0.21 19.07 -7.87
N GLN A 68 -0.05 18.30 -6.80
CA GLN A 68 0.42 16.93 -6.88
C GLN A 68 -0.64 15.99 -7.49
N VAL A 69 -1.88 16.05 -7.02
CA VAL A 69 -3.00 15.32 -7.63
C VAL A 69 -3.21 15.75 -9.09
N GLN A 70 -3.09 17.05 -9.36
CA GLN A 70 -3.18 17.60 -10.71
C GLN A 70 -2.09 17.03 -11.63
N ALA A 71 -0.86 16.87 -11.14
CA ALA A 71 0.21 16.23 -11.89
C ALA A 71 -0.13 14.78 -12.21
N PHE A 72 -0.61 14.00 -11.22
CA PHE A 72 -1.07 12.62 -11.43
C PHE A 72 -2.12 12.50 -12.54
N VAL A 73 -3.13 13.39 -12.53
CA VAL A 73 -4.21 13.41 -13.53
C VAL A 73 -3.69 13.85 -14.91
N ARG A 74 -2.92 14.94 -14.98
CA ARG A 74 -2.49 15.53 -16.27
C ARG A 74 -1.42 14.72 -16.99
N GLN A 75 -0.60 13.98 -16.24
CA GLN A 75 0.41 13.08 -16.81
C GLN A 75 -0.17 11.71 -17.18
N ASP A 76 -1.49 11.53 -17.08
CA ASP A 76 -2.18 10.26 -17.38
C ASP A 76 -1.59 9.07 -16.62
N MET A 77 -1.16 9.29 -15.36
CA MET A 77 -0.51 8.26 -14.57
C MET A 77 -1.43 7.06 -14.30
N ALA A 78 -2.76 7.27 -14.30
CA ALA A 78 -3.74 6.20 -14.15
C ALA A 78 -3.65 5.11 -15.25
N SER A 79 -3.07 5.42 -16.41
CA SER A 79 -2.91 4.48 -17.52
C SER A 79 -2.07 3.25 -17.16
N GLN A 80 -1.15 3.37 -16.19
CA GLN A 80 -0.26 2.26 -15.81
C GLN A 80 -1.00 1.04 -15.20
N TRP A 81 -2.25 1.21 -14.76
CA TRP A 81 -3.08 0.11 -14.24
C TRP A 81 -3.98 -0.54 -15.29
N GLY A 82 -3.75 -0.31 -16.58
CA GLY A 82 -4.44 -1.04 -17.66
C GLY A 82 -5.97 -0.86 -17.65
N GLY A 83 -6.45 0.28 -17.17
CA GLY A 83 -7.88 0.60 -17.07
C GLY A 83 -8.57 0.17 -15.77
N ARG A 84 -7.85 -0.46 -14.83
CA ARG A 84 -8.37 -0.75 -13.48
C ARG A 84 -8.54 0.51 -12.64
N VAL A 85 -7.62 1.47 -12.81
CA VAL A 85 -7.72 2.82 -12.24
C VAL A 85 -8.25 3.78 -13.31
N LYS A 86 -9.27 4.58 -12.98
CA LYS A 86 -9.83 5.58 -13.90
C LYS A 86 -9.98 6.94 -13.23
N ILE A 87 -9.69 8.01 -13.97
CA ILE A 87 -10.00 9.37 -13.52
C ILE A 87 -11.47 9.68 -13.81
N ARG A 88 -12.17 10.28 -12.85
CA ARG A 88 -13.54 10.79 -13.01
C ARG A 88 -13.62 12.25 -12.61
N HIS A 89 -14.10 13.09 -13.52
CA HIS A 89 -14.31 14.50 -13.25
C HIS A 89 -15.72 14.70 -12.69
N VAL A 90 -15.81 15.01 -11.39
CA VAL A 90 -17.07 15.21 -10.67
C VAL A 90 -17.09 16.62 -10.10
N ARG A 91 -18.14 17.38 -10.41
CA ARG A 91 -18.19 18.80 -10.00
C ARG A 91 -18.34 18.92 -8.49
N GLY A 92 -17.50 19.76 -7.88
CA GLY A 92 -17.57 20.10 -6.45
C GLY A 92 -16.90 19.12 -5.50
N VAL A 93 -16.38 17.98 -5.98
CA VAL A 93 -15.67 17.03 -5.12
C VAL A 93 -14.26 17.52 -4.79
N LEU A 94 -13.79 17.15 -3.61
CA LEU A 94 -12.36 17.20 -3.29
C LEU A 94 -11.70 15.93 -3.85
N PRO A 95 -10.41 15.97 -4.18
CA PRO A 95 -9.66 14.78 -4.60
C PRO A 95 -9.87 13.58 -3.69
N GLN A 96 -10.37 12.50 -4.26
CA GLN A 96 -10.64 11.27 -3.53
C GLN A 96 -10.42 10.02 -4.38
N ILE A 97 -10.04 8.92 -3.75
CA ILE A 97 -9.96 7.59 -4.36
C ILE A 97 -11.15 6.76 -3.88
N LEU A 98 -11.88 6.17 -4.81
CA LEU A 98 -12.98 5.25 -4.55
C LEU A 98 -12.55 3.84 -4.97
N LEU A 99 -12.37 2.95 -3.99
CA LEU A 99 -12.09 1.54 -4.22
C LEU A 99 -13.39 0.79 -4.52
N LYS A 100 -13.39 -0.02 -5.57
CA LYS A 100 -14.60 -0.63 -6.13
C LYS A 100 -14.49 -2.15 -6.23
N ASP A 101 -15.60 -2.82 -5.98
CA ASP A 101 -15.72 -4.26 -6.18
C ASP A 101 -15.95 -4.63 -7.66
N ASN A 102 -16.03 -5.93 -7.94
CA ASN A 102 -16.28 -6.48 -9.29
C ASN A 102 -17.63 -6.05 -9.90
N SER A 103 -18.57 -5.60 -9.07
CA SER A 103 -19.87 -5.06 -9.52
C SER A 103 -19.81 -3.54 -9.77
N GLY A 104 -18.66 -2.90 -9.54
CA GLY A 104 -18.46 -1.46 -9.67
C GLY A 104 -19.00 -0.65 -8.47
N ASN A 105 -19.41 -1.30 -7.39
CA ASN A 105 -19.89 -0.62 -6.19
C ASN A 105 -18.71 -0.09 -5.38
N THR A 106 -18.82 1.12 -4.87
CA THR A 106 -17.79 1.70 -3.99
C THR A 106 -17.83 1.00 -2.63
N LYS A 107 -16.71 0.42 -2.23
CA LYS A 107 -16.53 -0.18 -0.90
C LYS A 107 -15.86 0.78 0.08
N GLN A 108 -14.94 1.60 -0.42
CA GLN A 108 -14.18 2.53 0.38
C GLN A 108 -13.92 3.83 -0.39
N THR A 109 -13.83 4.93 0.34
CA THR A 109 -13.48 6.25 -0.18
C THR A 109 -12.40 6.86 0.68
N LEU A 110 -11.32 7.33 0.06
CA LEU A 110 -10.18 7.96 0.73
C LEU A 110 -10.01 9.38 0.22
N ASN A 111 -9.80 10.32 1.13
CA ASN A 111 -9.41 11.68 0.79
C ASN A 111 -7.91 11.71 0.47
N ILE A 112 -7.55 12.31 -0.66
CA ILE A 112 -6.16 12.40 -1.14
C ILE A 112 -5.69 13.84 -1.33
N GLU A 113 -6.35 14.83 -0.71
CA GLU A 113 -6.01 16.25 -0.85
C GLU A 113 -4.57 16.57 -0.46
N LYS A 114 -4.01 15.79 0.47
CA LYS A 114 -2.65 15.97 1.01
C LYS A 114 -1.63 14.99 0.44
N TRP A 115 -2.03 14.12 -0.48
CA TRP A 115 -1.14 13.11 -1.03
C TRP A 115 -0.34 13.66 -2.21
N ASP A 116 0.91 13.22 -2.32
CA ASP A 116 1.71 13.43 -3.51
C ASP A 116 1.51 12.33 -4.55
N THR A 117 2.09 12.50 -5.75
CA THR A 117 2.00 11.54 -6.85
C THR A 117 2.53 10.16 -6.48
N ASP A 118 3.60 10.13 -5.67
CA ASP A 118 4.29 8.90 -5.28
C ASP A 118 3.46 8.13 -4.26
N THR A 119 2.86 8.82 -3.29
CA THR A 119 1.93 8.25 -2.30
C THR A 119 0.69 7.68 -2.99
N ILE A 120 0.09 8.40 -3.94
CA ILE A 120 -1.05 7.90 -4.72
C ILE A 120 -0.66 6.63 -5.49
N THR A 121 0.52 6.63 -6.11
CA THR A 121 0.99 5.49 -6.90
C THR A 121 1.31 4.28 -6.04
N ALA A 122 2.02 4.47 -4.93
CA ALA A 122 2.34 3.41 -3.98
C ALA A 122 1.06 2.79 -3.42
N PHE A 123 0.10 3.62 -3.01
CA PHE A 123 -1.20 3.16 -2.53
C PHE A 123 -1.94 2.32 -3.58
N LEU A 124 -2.06 2.82 -4.81
CA LEU A 124 -2.77 2.08 -5.86
C LEU A 124 -2.05 0.78 -6.27
N ASN A 125 -0.72 0.71 -6.19
CA ASN A 125 0.03 -0.53 -6.44
C ASN A 125 -0.22 -1.60 -5.37
N GLU A 126 -0.40 -1.16 -4.13
CA GLU A 126 -0.65 -2.07 -3.00
C GLU A 126 -2.11 -2.52 -2.97
N TRP A 127 -3.06 -1.63 -3.28
CA TRP A 127 -4.50 -1.84 -3.07
C TRP A 127 -5.28 -2.30 -4.32
N ILE A 128 -4.69 -2.25 -5.51
CA ILE A 128 -5.34 -2.69 -6.76
C ILE A 128 -4.77 -4.04 -7.19
N GLU A 129 -5.66 -4.95 -7.61
CA GLU A 129 -5.30 -6.22 -8.27
C GLU A 129 -4.46 -5.98 -9.53
#